data_AF-A0A3M1RNF8-F1
#
_entry.id   AF-A0A3M1RNF8-F1
#
_cell.length_a   1.000
_cell.length_b   1.000
_cell.length_c   1.000
_cell.angle_alpha   90.00
_cell.angle_beta   90.00
_cell.angle_gamma   90.00
#
_symmetry.space_group_name_H-M   'P 1'
#
loop_
_entity.id
_entity.type
_entity.pdbx_description
1 polymer ?
#
loop_
_entity_poly.entity_id
_entity_poly.type
_entity_poly.pdbx_seq_one_letter_code
_entity_poly.pdbx_strand_id
1 'polypeptide(L)'
;MEPYYEGWKESSHNKVRCLQCHDYSIPKIVLSSIVYFMGYYNPRPIGDVKNESCMQAGCHSDRMVNSVVAFENKIKFDHSKHMGRLLRGKMLRCSSCHSQIVQGNHIDVTKETCFLCHFKGMSEDKAYTGCPSCHGVPDGEVTHGGYSVNLSEYIKTGIECNRCHTKVVKGDGRVDKTRCFSCHPERMEKFDDHKFIHDKHVSEKGIDCFYCHQKILHGNVQMAKPLEVKCDSCHRKLHSGQKEMYMGVMAKNVESTPSRMFAAQVSCDGCHTEVHFIKGRHILGEAMAEANEKSCLACHEKGYDLMLRSWKRNIENLLLYTEKRFKKLPYKIMKDEDKKTYEDMDFNLNFLKRAKGIHNVEYAVKILRGINDFEDKFLKGSYKDRRLDDLMNMNTSYCTTFCHNYIKKDSILDYKGNDFPHEKHFKKFGLECTDCHSSQKHKETTISYEECAACHHSDDEANCKRCHFDEATLYFGLKQKDLPKIVPDVMAASEVRCNDCHLPTEDSSSTDAISRCENCHDENYKEMPQEWKI
;
A
#
# COMPACT_ATOMS: atom_id res chain seq x y z
N MET A 1 -4.38 -48.01 27.14
CA MET A 1 -5.15 -47.67 25.91
C MET A 1 -6.44 -46.91 26.18
N GLU A 2 -7.03 -47.00 27.38
CA GLU A 2 -8.30 -46.35 27.73
C GLU A 2 -8.41 -44.86 27.32
N PRO A 3 -7.44 -43.96 27.58
CA PRO A 3 -7.54 -42.56 27.14
C PRO A 3 -7.63 -42.37 25.61
N TYR A 4 -7.01 -43.27 24.84
CA TYR A 4 -7.06 -43.24 23.38
C TYR A 4 -8.41 -43.71 22.85
N TYR A 5 -9.04 -44.67 23.52
CA TYR A 5 -10.35 -45.17 23.18
C TYR A 5 -11.46 -44.16 23.53
N GLU A 6 -11.37 -43.52 24.70
CA GLU A 6 -12.31 -42.44 25.06
C GLU A 6 -12.20 -41.27 24.06
N GLY A 7 -10.99 -40.85 23.70
CA GLY A 7 -10.84 -39.81 22.68
C GLY A 7 -11.34 -40.22 21.28
N TRP A 8 -11.37 -41.51 20.97
CA TRP A 8 -12.01 -42.02 19.74
C TRP A 8 -13.52 -41.90 19.81
N LYS A 9 -14.15 -42.24 20.95
CA LYS A 9 -15.61 -42.13 21.14
C LYS A 9 -16.13 -40.71 20.95
N GLU A 10 -15.35 -39.72 21.37
CA GLU A 10 -15.71 -38.30 21.27
C GLU A 10 -15.37 -37.70 19.90
N SER A 11 -14.58 -38.39 19.08
CA SER A 11 -14.16 -37.90 17.77
C SER A 11 -15.23 -38.03 16.68
N SER A 12 -15.00 -37.31 15.58
CA SER A 12 -15.77 -37.46 14.33
C SER A 12 -15.68 -38.85 13.70
N HIS A 13 -14.73 -39.68 14.14
CA HIS A 13 -14.47 -41.03 13.64
C HIS A 13 -15.00 -42.13 14.58
N ASN A 14 -15.84 -41.81 15.57
CA ASN A 14 -16.36 -42.76 16.57
C ASN A 14 -17.23 -43.91 16.01
N LYS A 15 -17.56 -43.89 14.71
CA LYS A 15 -18.25 -44.98 14.01
C LYS A 15 -17.32 -45.83 13.13
N VAL A 16 -16.05 -45.44 13.01
CA VAL A 16 -15.03 -46.14 12.23
C VAL A 16 -14.29 -47.11 13.14
N ARG A 17 -14.20 -48.38 12.74
CA ARG A 17 -13.49 -49.40 13.53
C ARG A 17 -11.99 -49.13 13.46
N CYS A 18 -11.29 -49.20 14.59
CA CYS A 18 -9.84 -48.95 14.70
C CYS A 18 -9.02 -49.71 13.62
N LEU A 19 -9.38 -50.97 13.35
CA LEU A 19 -8.71 -51.85 12.39
C LEU A 19 -8.86 -51.44 10.92
N GLN A 20 -9.77 -50.51 10.60
CA GLN A 20 -9.91 -49.98 9.23
C GLN A 20 -8.79 -48.98 8.91
N CYS A 21 -8.26 -48.29 9.94
CA CYS A 21 -7.23 -47.27 9.77
C CYS A 21 -5.84 -47.75 10.21
N HIS A 22 -5.77 -48.55 11.28
CA HIS A 22 -4.52 -49.04 11.85
C HIS A 22 -4.20 -50.46 11.38
N ASP A 23 -2.96 -50.65 10.94
CA ASP A 23 -2.46 -51.99 10.55
C ASP A 23 -2.21 -52.87 11.78
N TYR A 24 -3.04 -53.90 11.92
CA TYR A 24 -2.96 -54.93 12.96
C TYR A 24 -2.93 -56.33 12.33
N SER A 25 -1.77 -56.71 11.78
CA SER A 25 -1.52 -58.11 11.45
C SER A 25 -1.56 -59.01 12.71
N ILE A 26 -2.00 -60.27 12.58
CA ILE A 26 -2.05 -61.27 13.67
C ILE A 26 -0.73 -61.33 14.48
N PRO A 27 0.47 -61.36 13.84
CA PRO A 27 1.73 -61.36 14.59
C PRO A 27 1.94 -60.10 15.45
N LYS A 28 1.54 -58.93 14.95
CA LYS A 28 1.64 -57.66 15.69
C LYS A 28 0.71 -57.64 16.91
N ILE A 29 -0.49 -58.21 16.79
CA ILE A 29 -1.44 -58.31 17.92
C ILE A 29 -0.86 -59.20 19.01
N VAL A 30 -0.37 -60.39 18.65
CA VAL A 30 0.24 -61.34 19.59
C VAL A 30 1.43 -60.70 20.30
N LEU A 31 2.33 -60.07 19.55
CA LEU A 31 3.50 -59.39 20.12
C LEU A 31 3.11 -58.22 21.04
N SER A 32 2.15 -57.38 20.62
CA SER A 32 1.69 -56.23 21.41
C SER A 32 1.02 -56.68 22.71
N SER A 33 0.30 -57.79 22.67
CA SER A 33 -0.36 -58.38 23.85
C SER A 33 0.70 -58.89 24.84
N ILE A 34 1.71 -59.60 24.34
CA ILE A 34 2.84 -60.08 25.13
C ILE A 34 3.60 -58.91 25.79
N VAL A 35 3.93 -57.85 25.03
CA VAL A 35 4.62 -56.66 25.56
C VAL A 35 3.76 -55.93 26.60
N TYR A 36 2.45 -55.86 26.39
CA TYR A 36 1.51 -55.29 27.35
C TYR A 36 1.47 -56.08 28.66
N PHE A 37 1.34 -57.41 28.59
CA PHE A 37 1.34 -58.28 29.76
C PHE A 37 2.66 -58.26 30.54
N MET A 38 3.79 -58.09 29.84
CA MET A 38 5.10 -57.94 30.49
C MET A 38 5.37 -56.54 31.05
N GLY A 39 4.46 -55.58 30.88
CA GLY A 39 4.62 -54.21 31.38
C GLY A 39 5.63 -53.34 30.62
N TYR A 40 6.18 -53.83 29.50
CA TYR A 40 7.15 -53.10 28.67
C TYR A 40 6.50 -52.28 27.55
N TYR A 41 5.22 -51.93 27.67
CA TYR A 41 4.52 -51.17 26.65
C TYR A 41 4.90 -49.68 26.68
N ASN A 42 4.93 -49.05 25.50
CA ASN A 42 5.09 -47.61 25.42
C ASN A 42 3.78 -46.92 25.87
N PRO A 43 3.80 -46.08 26.92
CA PRO A 43 2.59 -45.38 27.38
C PRO A 43 2.07 -44.35 26.37
N ARG A 44 2.87 -44.00 25.35
CA ARG A 44 2.51 -43.10 24.23
C ARG A 44 2.67 -43.82 22.89
N PRO A 45 1.77 -44.75 22.54
CA PRO A 45 1.83 -45.44 21.25
C PRO A 45 1.68 -44.44 20.09
N ILE A 46 2.54 -44.58 19.08
CA ILE A 46 2.46 -43.80 17.84
C ILE A 46 1.78 -44.68 16.79
N GLY A 47 0.61 -44.24 16.32
CA GLY A 47 -0.11 -44.92 15.24
C GLY A 47 0.45 -44.53 13.87
N ASP A 48 0.97 -45.49 13.12
CA ASP A 48 1.33 -45.30 11.70
C ASP A 48 0.10 -45.58 10.83
N VAL A 49 -0.65 -44.53 10.50
CA VAL A 49 -1.81 -44.58 9.60
C VAL A 49 -1.36 -44.09 8.22
N LYS A 50 -1.55 -44.92 7.19
CA LYS A 50 -1.19 -44.57 5.82
C LYS A 50 -2.30 -43.81 5.11
N ASN A 51 -1.94 -43.00 4.10
CA ASN A 51 -2.90 -42.22 3.33
C ASN A 51 -3.93 -43.13 2.64
N GLU A 52 -3.50 -44.30 2.17
CA GLU A 52 -4.34 -45.30 1.53
C GLU A 52 -5.47 -45.76 2.46
N SER A 53 -5.22 -45.83 3.77
CA SER A 53 -6.25 -46.16 4.77
C SER A 53 -7.34 -45.09 4.86
N CYS A 54 -7.00 -43.82 4.66
CA CYS A 54 -7.97 -42.72 4.65
C CYS A 54 -8.75 -42.66 3.32
N MET A 55 -8.09 -42.98 2.21
CA MET A 55 -8.63 -42.85 0.85
C MET A 55 -9.37 -44.10 0.35
N GLN A 56 -9.62 -45.09 1.23
CA GLN A 56 -10.40 -46.28 0.88
C GLN A 56 -11.81 -45.91 0.40
N ALA A 57 -12.39 -46.77 -0.43
CA ALA A 57 -13.77 -46.62 -0.90
C ALA A 57 -14.74 -46.49 0.29
N GLY A 58 -15.62 -45.48 0.25
CA GLY A 58 -16.56 -45.18 1.33
C GLY A 58 -15.99 -44.32 2.47
N CYS A 59 -14.73 -43.87 2.40
CA CYS A 59 -14.11 -42.94 3.36
C CYS A 59 -13.84 -41.56 2.72
N HIS A 60 -12.60 -41.30 2.27
CA HIS A 60 -12.19 -40.02 1.68
C HIS A 60 -11.65 -40.16 0.24
N SER A 61 -12.18 -41.10 -0.55
CA SER A 61 -11.74 -41.36 -1.93
C SER A 61 -11.82 -40.14 -2.85
N ASP A 62 -12.84 -39.29 -2.69
CA ASP A 62 -13.07 -38.12 -3.55
C ASP A 62 -12.43 -36.83 -3.01
N ARG A 63 -11.67 -36.91 -1.91
CA ARG A 63 -11.12 -35.72 -1.23
C ARG A 63 -10.16 -34.92 -2.10
N MET A 64 -9.50 -35.57 -3.06
CA MET A 64 -8.63 -34.89 -4.03
C MET A 64 -9.41 -34.22 -5.17
N VAL A 65 -10.66 -34.65 -5.41
CA VAL A 65 -11.57 -34.05 -6.40
C VAL A 65 -12.30 -32.86 -5.77
N ASN A 66 -12.82 -33.01 -4.55
CA ASN A 66 -13.39 -31.94 -3.73
C ASN A 66 -12.35 -31.38 -2.76
N SER A 67 -11.28 -30.82 -3.32
CA SER A 67 -10.07 -30.47 -2.57
C SER A 67 -10.22 -29.27 -1.63
N VAL A 68 -11.13 -28.34 -1.94
CA VAL A 68 -11.30 -27.10 -1.18
C VAL A 68 -12.32 -27.28 -0.06
N VAL A 69 -11.92 -26.97 1.17
CA VAL A 69 -12.75 -27.03 2.38
C VAL A 69 -12.63 -25.76 3.20
N ALA A 70 -13.65 -25.45 3.99
CA ALA A 70 -13.61 -24.38 4.98
C ALA A 70 -13.10 -24.95 6.31
N PHE A 71 -12.07 -24.33 6.88
CA PHE A 71 -11.54 -24.59 8.21
C PHE A 71 -11.88 -23.42 9.13
N GLU A 72 -12.49 -23.71 10.28
CA GLU A 72 -13.05 -22.73 11.24
C GLU A 72 -13.92 -21.64 10.59
N ASN A 73 -14.63 -21.96 9.49
CA ASN A 73 -15.49 -21.06 8.71
C ASN A 73 -14.82 -19.81 8.11
N LYS A 74 -13.52 -19.61 8.31
CA LYS A 74 -12.78 -18.42 7.86
C LYS A 74 -11.61 -18.74 6.96
N ILE A 75 -11.03 -19.93 7.08
CA ILE A 75 -9.84 -20.32 6.33
C ILE A 75 -10.25 -21.24 5.18
N LYS A 76 -9.94 -20.86 3.94
CA LYS A 76 -10.12 -21.73 2.77
C LYS A 76 -8.87 -22.58 2.60
N PHE A 77 -9.00 -23.89 2.81
CA PHE A 77 -7.91 -24.84 2.66
C PHE A 77 -8.11 -25.70 1.41
N ASP A 78 -7.04 -25.92 0.63
CA ASP A 78 -7.07 -26.70 -0.61
C ASP A 78 -6.11 -27.88 -0.53
N HIS A 79 -6.65 -29.10 -0.42
CA HIS A 79 -5.88 -30.33 -0.33
C HIS A 79 -5.02 -30.59 -1.56
N SER A 80 -5.46 -30.19 -2.76
CA SER A 80 -4.70 -30.41 -4.01
C SER A 80 -3.40 -29.61 -4.03
N LYS A 81 -3.38 -28.48 -3.31
CA LYS A 81 -2.17 -27.67 -3.16
C LYS A 81 -1.21 -28.22 -2.12
N HIS A 82 -1.69 -29.05 -1.19
CA HIS A 82 -0.91 -29.54 -0.05
C HIS A 82 -0.49 -31.01 -0.16
N MET A 83 -1.16 -31.79 -1.01
CA MET A 83 -0.96 -33.24 -1.12
C MET A 83 -0.38 -33.63 -2.50
N GLY A 84 0.27 -34.79 -2.55
CA GLY A 84 0.76 -35.39 -3.81
C GLY A 84 2.02 -34.76 -4.41
N ARG A 85 2.66 -33.81 -3.71
CA ARG A 85 3.90 -33.15 -4.15
C ARG A 85 4.80 -32.79 -2.97
N LEU A 86 6.07 -32.55 -3.27
CA LEU A 86 7.01 -32.01 -2.28
C LEU A 86 6.71 -30.53 -2.01
N LEU A 87 6.49 -30.19 -0.75
CA LEU A 87 6.30 -28.83 -0.28
C LEU A 87 7.49 -28.44 0.58
N ARG A 88 8.28 -27.46 0.12
CA ARG A 88 9.52 -27.06 0.79
C ARG A 88 10.42 -28.28 1.10
N GLY A 89 10.51 -29.18 0.13
CA GLY A 89 11.27 -30.43 0.18
C GLY A 89 10.68 -31.55 1.05
N LYS A 90 9.41 -31.46 1.48
CA LYS A 90 8.76 -32.41 2.39
C LYS A 90 7.56 -33.06 1.73
N MET A 91 7.41 -34.37 1.87
CA MET A 91 6.20 -35.07 1.46
C MET A 91 5.23 -35.16 2.64
N LEU A 92 4.05 -34.56 2.51
CA LEU A 92 3.02 -34.60 3.55
C LEU A 92 2.13 -35.84 3.44
N ARG A 93 1.54 -36.21 4.57
CA ARG A 93 0.51 -37.25 4.71
C ARG A 93 -0.76 -36.63 5.26
N CYS A 94 -1.87 -37.36 5.20
CA CYS A 94 -3.10 -36.96 5.88
C CYS A 94 -2.83 -36.69 7.37
N SER A 95 -2.07 -37.59 8.01
CA SER A 95 -1.66 -37.48 9.41
C SER A 95 -0.68 -36.34 9.72
N SER A 96 -0.12 -35.66 8.72
CA SER A 96 0.67 -34.45 8.94
C SER A 96 -0.19 -33.27 9.43
N CYS A 97 -1.48 -33.28 9.10
CA CYS A 97 -2.44 -32.26 9.56
C CYS A 97 -3.52 -32.86 10.47
N HIS A 98 -3.96 -34.09 10.18
CA HIS A 98 -4.98 -34.83 10.91
C HIS A 98 -4.34 -35.77 11.94
N SER A 99 -3.93 -35.23 13.08
CA SER A 99 -3.21 -35.99 14.11
C SER A 99 -3.90 -35.90 15.46
N GLN A 100 -3.52 -36.82 16.35
CA GLN A 100 -4.02 -36.90 17.71
C GLN A 100 -3.30 -35.87 18.62
N ILE A 101 -3.40 -34.58 18.30
CA ILE A 101 -2.67 -33.50 18.99
C ILE A 101 -3.43 -33.03 20.24
N VAL A 102 -4.77 -33.08 20.22
CA VAL A 102 -5.62 -32.52 21.27
C VAL A 102 -6.01 -33.60 22.27
N GLN A 103 -5.78 -33.35 23.55
CA GLN A 103 -6.20 -34.26 24.62
C GLN A 103 -7.74 -34.39 24.61
N GLY A 104 -8.23 -35.61 24.38
CA GLY A 104 -9.67 -35.89 24.21
C GLY A 104 -10.14 -36.09 22.77
N ASN A 105 -9.34 -35.73 21.75
CA ASN A 105 -9.71 -35.97 20.35
C ASN A 105 -8.78 -36.99 19.70
N HIS A 106 -9.33 -37.94 18.94
CA HIS A 106 -8.55 -38.99 18.26
C HIS A 106 -7.92 -38.54 16.93
N ILE A 107 -8.61 -37.73 16.14
CA ILE A 107 -8.11 -37.15 14.88
C ILE A 107 -8.66 -35.73 14.77
N ASP A 108 -7.78 -34.73 14.72
CA ASP A 108 -8.16 -33.33 14.61
C ASP A 108 -7.11 -32.50 13.85
N VAL A 109 -7.47 -31.31 13.41
CA VAL A 109 -6.58 -30.37 12.73
C VAL A 109 -6.41 -29.12 13.57
N THR A 110 -5.17 -28.77 13.90
CA THR A 110 -4.86 -27.57 14.71
C THR A 110 -4.29 -26.46 13.83
N LYS A 111 -4.57 -25.20 14.20
CA LYS A 111 -4.08 -24.01 13.50
C LYS A 111 -2.55 -23.92 13.52
N GLU A 112 -1.94 -24.40 14.60
CA GLU A 112 -0.50 -24.38 14.82
C GLU A 112 0.25 -25.14 13.72
N THR A 113 -0.33 -26.22 13.18
CA THR A 113 0.28 -26.96 12.06
C THR A 113 0.41 -26.07 10.83
N CYS A 114 -0.63 -25.30 10.52
CA CYS A 114 -0.60 -24.31 9.44
C CYS A 114 0.46 -23.24 9.72
N PHE A 115 0.50 -22.72 10.96
CA PHE A 115 1.42 -21.65 11.34
C PHE A 115 2.88 -22.09 11.25
N LEU A 116 3.20 -23.34 11.62
CA LEU A 116 4.55 -23.88 11.49
C LEU A 116 5.04 -23.83 10.04
N CYS A 117 4.21 -24.23 9.07
CA CYS A 117 4.59 -24.21 7.67
C CYS A 117 4.59 -22.81 7.04
N HIS A 118 3.65 -21.95 7.43
CA HIS A 118 3.45 -20.65 6.78
C HIS A 118 4.21 -19.50 7.44
N PHE A 119 4.73 -19.64 8.67
CA PHE A 119 5.50 -18.60 9.35
C PHE A 119 6.96 -18.99 9.67
N LYS A 120 7.30 -20.28 9.76
CA LYS A 120 8.68 -20.67 10.08
C LYS A 120 9.66 -20.22 8.99
N GLY A 121 10.64 -19.42 9.42
CA GLY A 121 11.67 -18.84 8.56
C GLY A 121 11.25 -17.53 7.89
N MET A 122 10.07 -16.99 8.21
CA MET A 122 9.62 -15.67 7.77
C MET A 122 9.91 -14.61 8.83
N SER A 123 9.91 -13.34 8.42
CA SER A 123 9.88 -12.22 9.36
C SER A 123 8.56 -12.22 10.15
N GLU A 124 8.56 -11.64 11.35
CA GLU A 124 7.41 -11.76 12.27
C GLU A 124 6.14 -11.03 11.79
N ASP A 125 6.25 -10.22 10.73
CA ASP A 125 5.18 -9.46 10.06
C ASP A 125 4.63 -10.13 8.79
N LYS A 126 5.22 -11.26 8.35
CA LYS A 126 4.92 -11.88 7.05
C LYS A 126 4.60 -13.37 7.15
N ALA A 127 3.66 -13.80 6.33
CA ALA A 127 3.45 -15.21 6.01
C ALA A 127 4.15 -15.58 4.70
N TYR A 128 4.57 -16.83 4.56
CA TYR A 128 5.23 -17.37 3.36
C TYR A 128 4.38 -17.20 2.09
N THR A 129 3.06 -17.40 2.22
CA THR A 129 2.09 -17.23 1.13
C THR A 129 1.54 -15.81 1.03
N GLY A 130 2.02 -14.88 1.86
CA GLY A 130 1.53 -13.51 1.95
C GLY A 130 0.15 -13.37 2.61
N CYS A 131 -0.13 -12.18 3.14
CA CYS A 131 -1.47 -11.81 3.59
C CYS A 131 -2.28 -11.28 2.40
N PRO A 132 -3.60 -11.55 2.29
CA PRO A 132 -4.49 -12.25 3.24
C PRO A 132 -4.79 -13.72 2.82
N SER A 133 -3.79 -14.48 2.36
CA SER A 133 -4.01 -15.78 1.69
C SER A 133 -4.79 -16.84 2.50
N CYS A 134 -4.72 -16.80 3.84
CA CYS A 134 -5.36 -17.80 4.69
C CYS A 134 -6.82 -17.46 5.04
N HIS A 135 -7.10 -16.24 5.53
CA HIS A 135 -8.39 -15.87 6.11
C HIS A 135 -9.08 -14.67 5.45
N GLY A 136 -8.57 -14.20 4.30
CA GLY A 136 -9.14 -13.05 3.59
C GLY A 136 -9.10 -11.75 4.41
N VAL A 137 -9.70 -10.72 3.84
CA VAL A 137 -9.91 -9.43 4.51
C VAL A 137 -11.25 -9.53 5.25
N PRO A 138 -11.35 -9.09 6.52
CA PRO A 138 -12.64 -9.02 7.20
C PRO A 138 -13.65 -8.19 6.40
N ASP A 139 -14.89 -8.66 6.31
CA ASP A 139 -15.98 -7.92 5.69
C ASP A 139 -16.47 -6.81 6.62
N GLY A 140 -16.65 -5.60 6.08
CA GLY A 140 -17.21 -4.46 6.81
C GLY A 140 -16.21 -3.62 7.62
N GLU A 141 -16.75 -2.79 8.51
CA GLU A 141 -15.95 -1.95 9.40
C GLU A 141 -15.38 -2.75 10.57
N VAL A 142 -14.07 -2.64 10.77
CA VAL A 142 -13.37 -3.24 11.91
C VAL A 142 -13.04 -2.14 12.91
N THR A 143 -13.40 -2.36 14.17
CA THR A 143 -13.08 -1.41 15.25
C THR A 143 -11.79 -1.81 15.97
N HIS A 144 -10.84 -0.89 16.08
CA HIS A 144 -9.64 -1.04 16.91
C HIS A 144 -9.37 0.25 17.69
N GLY A 145 -9.17 0.15 19.01
CA GLY A 145 -8.86 1.33 19.84
C GLY A 145 -9.93 2.43 19.82
N GLY A 146 -11.20 2.09 19.59
CA GLY A 146 -12.30 3.05 19.47
C GLY A 146 -12.53 3.62 18.07
N TYR A 147 -11.77 3.20 17.06
CA TYR A 147 -11.87 3.67 15.68
C TYR A 147 -12.37 2.58 14.76
N SER A 148 -13.32 2.90 13.89
CA SER A 148 -13.81 1.99 12.84
C SER A 148 -13.11 2.27 11.52
N VAL A 149 -12.61 1.22 10.87
CA VAL A 149 -11.95 1.27 9.57
C VAL A 149 -12.52 0.22 8.63
N ASN A 150 -12.78 0.60 7.39
CA ASN A 150 -13.09 -0.36 6.33
C ASN A 150 -11.77 -0.84 5.70
N LEU A 151 -11.30 -2.03 6.09
CA LEU A 151 -10.01 -2.56 5.61
C LEU A 151 -10.01 -2.78 4.09
N SER A 152 -11.17 -3.05 3.49
CA SER A 152 -11.28 -3.23 2.04
C SER A 152 -10.93 -1.96 1.27
N GLU A 153 -11.20 -0.78 1.82
CA GLU A 153 -10.81 0.50 1.21
C GLU A 153 -9.30 0.70 1.30
N TYR A 154 -8.69 0.39 2.44
CA TYR A 154 -7.24 0.52 2.62
C TYR A 154 -6.45 -0.37 1.66
N ILE A 155 -6.89 -1.60 1.44
CA ILE A 155 -6.20 -2.53 0.55
C ILE A 155 -6.28 -2.06 -0.91
N LYS A 156 -7.38 -1.41 -1.32
CA LYS A 156 -7.49 -0.78 -2.66
C LYS A 156 -6.45 0.32 -2.88
N THR A 157 -6.05 1.02 -1.81
CA THR A 157 -4.98 2.05 -1.88
C THR A 157 -3.57 1.47 -1.98
N GLY A 158 -3.41 0.14 -1.98
CA GLY A 158 -2.11 -0.54 -2.08
C GLY A 158 -1.37 -0.68 -0.76
N ILE A 159 -2.02 -0.44 0.38
CA ILE A 159 -1.41 -0.61 1.71
C ILE A 159 -1.34 -2.10 2.06
N GLU A 160 -0.12 -2.60 2.23
CA GLU A 160 0.13 -3.97 2.69
C GLU A 160 -0.23 -4.15 4.18
N CYS A 161 -0.65 -5.36 4.56
CA CYS A 161 -1.08 -5.65 5.93
C CYS A 161 0.00 -5.38 6.99
N ASN A 162 1.28 -5.61 6.66
CA ASN A 162 2.41 -5.41 7.58
C ASN A 162 2.71 -3.93 7.87
N ARG A 163 2.12 -2.99 7.11
CA ARG A 163 2.14 -1.56 7.44
C ARG A 163 1.35 -1.26 8.70
N CYS A 164 0.35 -2.08 9.04
CA CYS A 164 -0.43 -1.94 10.26
C CYS A 164 -0.14 -3.06 11.26
N HIS A 165 0.16 -4.28 10.81
CA HIS A 165 0.43 -5.44 11.65
C HIS A 165 1.93 -5.76 11.64
N THR A 166 2.69 -5.03 12.46
CA THR A 166 4.17 -5.12 12.52
C THR A 166 4.68 -6.41 13.15
N LYS A 167 3.83 -7.12 13.91
CA LYS A 167 4.11 -8.46 14.42
C LYS A 167 2.81 -9.26 14.47
N VAL A 168 2.79 -10.38 13.77
CA VAL A 168 1.63 -11.28 13.70
C VAL A 168 1.88 -12.66 14.30
N VAL A 169 3.11 -12.96 14.71
CA VAL A 169 3.46 -14.24 15.31
C VAL A 169 4.28 -14.12 16.59
N LYS A 170 4.19 -15.16 17.42
CA LYS A 170 5.04 -15.39 18.58
C LYS A 170 5.60 -16.82 18.51
N GLY A 171 6.93 -16.93 18.61
CA GLY A 171 7.66 -18.19 18.44
C GLY A 171 8.14 -18.41 17.00
N ASP A 172 9.14 -19.26 16.83
CA ASP A 172 9.86 -19.51 15.56
C ASP A 172 9.76 -20.98 15.10
N GLY A 173 9.04 -21.79 15.86
CA GLY A 173 8.90 -23.23 15.66
C GLY A 173 10.23 -23.96 15.60
N ARG A 174 11.25 -23.53 16.34
CA ARG A 174 12.55 -24.22 16.39
C ARG A 174 12.44 -25.63 16.96
N VAL A 175 13.40 -26.47 16.57
CA VAL A 175 13.59 -27.82 17.09
C VAL A 175 14.77 -27.77 18.03
N ASP A 176 14.55 -28.19 19.27
CA ASP A 176 15.62 -28.35 20.25
C ASP A 176 16.19 -29.77 20.17
N LYS A 177 17.51 -29.92 20.16
CA LYS A 177 18.19 -31.24 20.12
C LYS A 177 17.75 -32.15 21.26
N THR A 178 17.37 -31.59 22.40
CA THR A 178 16.90 -32.37 23.56
C THR A 178 15.66 -33.21 23.26
N ARG A 179 14.81 -32.78 22.32
CA ARG A 179 13.60 -33.52 21.93
C ARG A 179 13.92 -34.85 21.26
N CYS A 180 15.05 -34.92 20.55
CA CYS A 180 15.50 -36.13 19.87
C CYS A 180 15.83 -37.26 20.86
N PHE A 181 16.30 -36.92 22.07
CA PHE A 181 16.62 -37.90 23.11
C PHE A 181 15.40 -38.64 23.67
N SER A 182 14.18 -38.16 23.38
CA SER A 182 12.95 -38.89 23.73
C SER A 182 12.83 -40.24 23.01
N CYS A 183 13.51 -40.40 21.86
CA CYS A 183 13.48 -41.62 21.05
C CYS A 183 14.87 -42.14 20.64
N HIS A 184 15.89 -41.27 20.61
CA HIS A 184 17.24 -41.61 20.17
C HIS A 184 18.28 -41.33 21.26
N PRO A 185 18.90 -42.36 21.86
CA PRO A 185 19.93 -42.15 22.87
C PRO A 185 21.23 -41.55 22.28
N GLU A 186 21.63 -41.91 21.04
CA GLU A 186 22.93 -41.48 20.46
C GLU A 186 22.89 -41.05 18.97
N ARG A 187 21.74 -41.13 18.29
CA ARG A 187 21.67 -40.91 16.83
C ARG A 187 21.37 -39.45 16.46
N MET A 188 22.43 -38.63 16.33
CA MET A 188 22.30 -37.18 16.04
C MET A 188 23.11 -36.66 14.85
N GLU A 189 23.87 -37.51 14.16
CA GLU A 189 24.80 -37.11 13.08
C GLU A 189 24.14 -36.37 11.91
N LYS A 190 22.87 -36.68 11.62
CA LYS A 190 22.09 -36.08 10.53
C LYS A 190 21.08 -35.03 11.01
N PHE A 191 21.27 -34.46 12.19
CA PHE A 191 20.32 -33.50 12.76
C PHE A 191 20.06 -32.31 11.83
N ASP A 192 21.11 -31.77 11.20
CA ASP A 192 21.00 -30.61 10.32
C ASP A 192 20.47 -30.96 8.90
N ASP A 193 20.37 -32.25 8.56
CA ASP A 193 19.75 -32.70 7.31
C ASP A 193 18.22 -32.71 7.46
N HIS A 194 17.64 -31.51 7.35
CA HIS A 194 16.20 -31.33 7.49
C HIS A 194 15.38 -32.21 6.54
N LYS A 195 15.87 -32.48 5.32
CA LYS A 195 15.12 -33.31 4.37
C LYS A 195 15.07 -34.75 4.86
N PHE A 196 16.23 -35.31 5.21
CA PHE A 196 16.33 -36.66 5.75
C PHE A 196 15.46 -36.83 7.00
N ILE A 197 15.51 -35.88 7.93
CA ILE A 197 14.71 -35.93 9.17
C ILE A 197 13.21 -35.95 8.85
N HIS A 198 12.71 -35.09 7.96
CA HIS A 198 11.29 -35.09 7.60
C HIS A 198 10.87 -36.35 6.84
N ASP A 199 11.69 -36.84 5.91
CA ASP A 199 11.38 -38.06 5.15
C ASP A 199 11.23 -39.26 6.08
N LYS A 200 12.19 -39.44 7.01
CA LYS A 200 12.18 -40.59 7.94
C LYS A 200 11.13 -40.50 9.03
N HIS A 201 10.89 -39.32 9.59
CA HIS A 201 10.01 -39.18 10.74
C HIS A 201 8.57 -38.84 10.33
N VAL A 202 8.39 -37.90 9.42
CA VAL A 202 7.06 -37.41 9.04
C VAL A 202 6.49 -38.23 7.89
N SER A 203 7.23 -38.38 6.79
CA SER A 203 6.71 -39.03 5.57
C SER A 203 6.63 -40.55 5.70
N GLU A 204 7.65 -41.21 6.28
CA GLU A 204 7.66 -42.67 6.46
C GLU A 204 6.92 -43.13 7.71
N LYS A 205 7.05 -42.41 8.83
CA LYS A 205 6.54 -42.84 10.15
C LYS A 205 5.35 -42.06 10.68
N GLY A 206 4.95 -40.96 10.03
CA GLY A 206 3.79 -40.17 10.47
C GLY A 206 3.95 -39.52 11.85
N ILE A 207 5.19 -39.24 12.28
CA ILE A 207 5.44 -38.57 13.56
C ILE A 207 4.92 -37.13 13.48
N ASP A 208 4.13 -36.74 14.49
CA ASP A 208 3.54 -35.41 14.56
C ASP A 208 4.62 -34.32 14.72
N CYS A 209 4.41 -33.19 14.03
CA CYS A 209 5.35 -32.08 13.96
C CYS A 209 5.78 -31.57 15.34
N PHE A 210 4.87 -31.54 16.32
CA PHE A 210 5.11 -30.94 17.63
C PHE A 210 5.84 -31.84 18.63
N TYR A 211 6.16 -33.09 18.25
CA TYR A 211 7.17 -33.87 18.96
C TYR A 211 8.55 -33.19 18.85
N CYS A 212 8.83 -32.57 17.70
CA CYS A 212 10.12 -31.93 17.43
C CYS A 212 10.02 -30.40 17.48
N HIS A 213 8.98 -29.82 16.88
CA HIS A 213 8.85 -28.37 16.75
C HIS A 213 8.17 -27.74 17.97
N GLN A 214 8.66 -26.55 18.35
CA GLN A 214 7.89 -25.64 19.21
C GLN A 214 6.67 -25.09 18.43
N LYS A 215 5.62 -24.71 19.16
CA LYS A 215 4.43 -24.08 18.55
C LYS A 215 4.73 -22.64 18.14
N ILE A 216 4.16 -22.21 17.02
CA ILE A 216 4.05 -20.81 16.64
C ILE A 216 2.62 -20.38 16.95
N LEU A 217 2.47 -19.25 17.65
CA LEU A 217 1.18 -18.62 17.87
C LEU A 217 1.01 -17.47 16.87
N HIS A 218 -0.17 -17.32 16.31
CA HIS A 218 -0.50 -16.25 15.37
C HIS A 218 -1.70 -15.43 15.86
N GLY A 219 -1.65 -14.11 15.67
CA GLY A 219 -2.71 -13.17 16.04
C GLY A 219 -2.22 -11.72 15.93
N ASN A 220 -2.99 -10.77 16.47
CA ASN A 220 -2.60 -9.36 16.54
C ASN A 220 -1.59 -9.16 17.69
N VAL A 221 -0.33 -9.53 17.48
CA VAL A 221 0.73 -9.45 18.49
C VAL A 221 1.22 -8.02 18.67
N GLN A 222 1.45 -7.31 17.56
CA GLN A 222 1.83 -5.90 17.57
C GLN A 222 1.27 -5.17 16.34
N MET A 223 0.91 -3.91 16.53
CA MET A 223 0.46 -3.02 15.46
C MET A 223 1.39 -1.83 15.29
N ALA A 224 1.22 -1.08 14.20
CA ALA A 224 1.97 0.13 13.95
C ALA A 224 1.79 1.13 15.10
N LYS A 225 2.88 1.80 15.49
CA LYS A 225 2.92 2.75 16.60
C LYS A 225 1.78 3.78 16.62
N PRO A 226 1.32 4.35 15.48
CA PRO A 226 0.20 5.30 15.48
C PRO A 226 -1.11 4.72 16.06
N LEU A 227 -1.28 3.39 15.96
CA LEU A 227 -2.41 2.65 16.50
C LEU A 227 -2.19 2.18 17.95
N GLU A 228 -0.94 2.15 18.43
CA GLU A 228 -0.59 1.76 19.80
C GLU A 228 -0.83 2.88 20.83
N VAL A 229 -0.89 4.16 20.39
CA VAL A 229 -1.08 5.29 21.30
C VAL A 229 -2.51 5.31 21.85
N LYS A 230 -2.70 4.68 23.01
CA LYS A 230 -3.92 4.69 23.83
C LYS A 230 -4.11 6.03 24.53
N CYS A 231 -4.36 7.10 23.77
CA CYS A 231 -4.72 8.42 24.32
C CYS A 231 -5.97 8.35 25.23
N ASP A 232 -6.79 7.31 25.06
CA ASP A 232 -8.04 7.09 25.78
C ASP A 232 -7.87 6.81 27.28
N SER A 233 -6.66 6.52 27.72
CA SER A 233 -6.36 6.35 29.14
C SER A 233 -6.24 7.68 29.89
N CYS A 234 -6.09 8.82 29.19
CA CYS A 234 -6.03 10.15 29.80
C CYS A 234 -6.98 11.19 29.16
N HIS A 235 -7.21 11.21 27.83
CA HIS A 235 -8.10 12.18 27.16
C HIS A 235 -8.92 11.60 26.00
N ARG A 236 -10.04 10.92 26.32
CA ARG A 236 -10.97 10.27 25.36
C ARG A 236 -11.68 11.17 24.32
N LYS A 237 -11.42 12.48 24.27
CA LYS A 237 -12.21 13.41 23.42
C LYS A 237 -11.44 14.52 22.72
N LEU A 238 -10.14 14.69 22.97
CA LEU A 238 -9.39 15.82 22.38
C LEU A 238 -8.78 15.51 21.00
N HIS A 239 -8.51 14.23 20.68
CA HIS A 239 -7.74 13.84 19.50
C HIS A 239 -8.43 12.87 18.53
N SER A 240 -9.73 12.61 18.69
CA SER A 240 -10.44 11.68 17.80
C SER A 240 -10.41 12.20 16.35
N GLY A 241 -10.78 13.47 16.13
CA GLY A 241 -10.77 14.13 14.81
C GLY A 241 -9.41 14.10 14.10
N GLN A 242 -8.33 14.39 14.83
CA GLN A 242 -6.97 14.41 14.29
C GLN A 242 -6.51 13.02 13.88
N LYS A 243 -6.84 11.98 14.66
CA LYS A 243 -6.52 10.58 14.34
C LYS A 243 -7.31 10.10 13.13
N GLU A 244 -8.62 10.36 13.12
CA GLU A 244 -9.50 10.02 12.00
C GLU A 244 -9.03 10.68 10.70
N MET A 245 -8.59 11.95 10.78
CA MET A 245 -7.96 12.64 9.66
C MET A 245 -6.62 12.00 9.26
N TYR A 246 -5.75 11.68 10.23
CA TYR A 246 -4.44 11.05 9.98
C TYR A 246 -4.58 9.69 9.28
N MET A 247 -5.60 8.92 9.68
CA MET A 247 -6.05 7.66 9.08
C MET A 247 -6.87 7.87 7.81
N GLY A 248 -7.33 9.09 7.52
CA GLY A 248 -8.09 9.39 6.32
C GLY A 248 -9.45 8.71 6.26
N VAL A 249 -10.17 8.68 7.37
CA VAL A 249 -11.50 8.07 7.52
C VAL A 249 -12.51 9.07 8.08
N MET A 250 -13.76 8.63 8.24
CA MET A 250 -14.94 9.34 8.77
C MET A 250 -15.75 10.20 7.80
N ALA A 251 -15.15 10.78 6.76
CA ALA A 251 -15.91 11.64 5.86
C ALA A 251 -16.97 10.85 5.08
N LYS A 252 -18.15 11.44 4.92
CA LYS A 252 -19.28 10.87 4.19
C LYS A 252 -19.12 11.11 2.70
N ASN A 253 -19.36 10.08 1.90
CA ASN A 253 -19.27 10.10 0.43
C ASN A 253 -17.89 10.55 -0.10
N VAL A 254 -16.83 10.33 0.67
CA VAL A 254 -15.44 10.60 0.27
C VAL A 254 -14.63 9.35 0.54
N GLU A 255 -13.90 8.87 -0.47
CA GLU A 255 -13.08 7.67 -0.37
C GLU A 255 -12.00 7.81 0.71
N SER A 256 -11.90 6.82 1.61
CA SER A 256 -10.89 6.81 2.67
C SER A 256 -9.48 6.85 2.08
N THR A 257 -8.70 7.83 2.50
CA THR A 257 -7.33 8.05 1.98
C THR A 257 -6.39 8.30 3.15
N PRO A 258 -5.73 7.28 3.74
CA PRO A 258 -4.80 7.49 4.84
C PRO A 258 -3.63 8.39 4.46
N SER A 259 -3.10 9.13 5.44
CA SER A 259 -1.96 10.01 5.17
C SER A 259 -0.71 9.20 4.84
N ARG A 260 0.19 9.79 4.05
CA ARG A 260 1.49 9.18 3.73
C ARG A 260 2.34 8.91 4.96
N MET A 261 2.27 9.81 5.94
CA MET A 261 2.99 9.65 7.21
C MET A 261 2.40 8.52 8.05
N PHE A 262 1.08 8.35 8.04
CA PHE A 262 0.43 7.20 8.69
C PHE A 262 0.85 5.89 8.03
N ALA A 263 0.84 5.83 6.70
CA ALA A 263 1.32 4.66 5.95
C ALA A 263 2.82 4.37 6.19
N ALA A 264 3.60 5.41 6.49
CA ALA A 264 5.01 5.31 6.91
C ALA A 264 5.19 5.07 8.43
N GLN A 265 4.10 4.83 9.18
CA GLN A 265 4.10 4.51 10.61
C GLN A 265 4.66 5.61 11.53
N VAL A 266 4.64 6.88 11.10
CA VAL A 266 5.10 8.00 11.91
C VAL A 266 4.13 8.21 13.08
N SER A 267 4.63 8.12 14.32
CA SER A 267 3.83 8.32 15.52
C SER A 267 3.60 9.81 15.83
N CYS A 268 2.61 10.11 16.67
CA CYS A 268 2.23 11.48 16.99
C CYS A 268 3.39 12.30 17.60
N ASP A 269 4.18 11.67 18.47
CA ASP A 269 5.36 12.23 19.13
C ASP A 269 6.55 12.46 18.16
N GLY A 270 6.49 11.94 16.94
CA GLY A 270 7.44 12.27 15.88
C GLY A 270 7.33 13.72 15.40
N CYS A 271 6.14 14.31 15.48
CA CYS A 271 5.90 15.72 15.14
C CYS A 271 5.64 16.57 16.39
N HIS A 272 4.88 16.05 17.35
CA HIS A 272 4.47 16.73 18.58
C HIS A 272 5.54 16.58 19.67
N THR A 273 6.60 17.36 19.57
CA THR A 273 7.79 17.26 20.43
C THR A 273 7.88 18.35 21.50
N GLU A 274 7.14 19.46 21.36
CA GLU A 274 7.19 20.59 22.30
C GLU A 274 6.13 20.45 23.38
N VAL A 275 6.53 20.11 24.60
CA VAL A 275 5.61 19.87 25.71
C VAL A 275 5.41 21.14 26.53
N HIS A 276 4.17 21.63 26.58
CA HIS A 276 3.76 22.78 27.38
C HIS A 276 2.86 22.35 28.53
N PHE A 277 3.18 22.76 29.77
CA PHE A 277 2.33 22.52 30.93
C PHE A 277 1.28 23.63 31.05
N ILE A 278 -0.01 23.28 30.99
CA ILE A 278 -1.09 24.26 31.08
C ILE A 278 -1.35 24.58 32.56
N LYS A 279 -1.05 25.82 32.99
CA LYS A 279 -1.48 26.32 34.31
C LYS A 279 -2.99 26.59 34.29
N GLY A 280 -3.76 25.96 35.20
CA GLY A 280 -5.12 26.38 35.53
C GLY A 280 -6.30 25.61 34.90
N ARG A 281 -6.08 24.44 34.28
CA ARG A 281 -7.17 23.47 34.02
C ARG A 281 -7.08 22.30 35.01
N HIS A 282 -8.24 21.88 35.49
CA HIS A 282 -8.50 21.03 36.67
C HIS A 282 -8.02 19.57 36.58
N ILE A 283 -6.94 19.25 35.87
CA ILE A 283 -6.30 17.93 35.93
C ILE A 283 -4.80 18.13 36.12
N LEU A 284 -4.29 17.73 37.29
CA LEU A 284 -2.87 17.73 37.61
C LEU A 284 -2.07 16.96 36.54
N GLY A 285 -1.15 17.65 35.86
CA GLY A 285 -0.14 17.01 34.99
C GLY A 285 -0.43 17.01 33.48
N GLU A 286 -1.44 17.75 32.99
CA GLU A 286 -1.66 17.87 31.54
C GLU A 286 -0.51 18.64 30.85
N ALA A 287 0.24 17.91 30.05
CA ALA A 287 1.27 18.41 29.17
C ALA A 287 0.74 18.35 27.73
N MET A 288 0.56 19.51 27.10
CA MET A 288 0.14 19.60 25.71
C MET A 288 1.37 19.59 24.81
N ALA A 289 1.48 18.57 23.96
CA ALA A 289 2.55 18.49 22.98
C ALA A 289 2.14 19.22 21.70
N GLU A 290 2.86 20.27 21.33
CA GLU A 290 2.66 21.00 20.08
C GLU A 290 3.61 20.50 18.98
N ALA A 291 3.10 20.54 17.74
CA ALA A 291 3.89 20.19 16.57
C ALA A 291 4.87 21.32 16.24
N ASN A 292 6.16 20.98 16.20
CA ASN A 292 7.24 21.91 15.89
C ASN A 292 7.65 21.76 14.42
N GLU A 293 7.81 22.88 13.72
CA GLU A 293 8.32 22.93 12.34
C GLU A 293 9.69 22.26 12.21
N LYS A 294 10.54 22.37 13.25
CA LYS A 294 11.86 21.75 13.27
C LYS A 294 11.80 20.22 13.36
N SER A 295 10.71 19.65 13.88
CA SER A 295 10.54 18.19 13.97
C SER A 295 10.52 17.53 12.59
N CYS A 296 10.09 18.27 11.56
CA CYS A 296 10.15 17.81 10.18
C CYS A 296 11.59 17.49 9.74
N LEU A 297 12.57 18.27 10.22
CA LEU A 297 13.98 18.17 9.81
C LEU A 297 14.72 16.97 10.43
N ALA A 298 14.10 16.26 11.39
CA ALA A 298 14.67 15.02 11.92
C ALA A 298 14.60 13.88 10.90
N CYS A 299 13.63 13.92 9.98
CA CYS A 299 13.39 12.90 8.96
C CYS A 299 13.52 13.43 7.52
N HIS A 300 13.37 14.75 7.31
CA HIS A 300 13.37 15.37 5.99
C HIS A 300 14.47 16.41 5.84
N GLU A 301 14.79 16.75 4.60
CA GLU A 301 15.74 17.80 4.26
C GLU A 301 15.20 19.22 4.55
N LYS A 302 16.10 20.21 4.47
CA LYS A 302 15.79 21.63 4.66
C LYS A 302 14.72 22.09 3.65
N GLY A 303 13.72 22.85 4.14
CA GLY A 303 12.58 23.30 3.34
C GLY A 303 11.26 22.71 3.83
N TYR A 304 11.29 21.49 4.38
CA TYR A 304 10.11 20.83 4.95
C TYR A 304 9.56 21.51 6.21
N ASP A 305 10.41 22.21 6.96
CA ASP A 305 10.03 23.06 8.09
C ASP A 305 9.07 24.20 7.67
N LEU A 306 9.20 24.71 6.44
CA LEU A 306 8.31 25.73 5.89
C LEU A 306 6.95 25.17 5.46
N MET A 307 6.90 23.87 5.17
CA MET A 307 5.73 23.20 4.60
C MET A 307 4.56 23.18 5.57
N LEU A 308 4.81 22.94 6.86
CA LEU A 308 3.77 22.93 7.90
C LEU A 308 3.03 24.28 7.99
N ARG A 309 3.75 25.41 7.88
CA ARG A 309 3.14 26.75 7.83
C ARG A 309 2.25 26.91 6.61
N SER A 310 2.73 26.46 5.46
CA SER A 310 1.95 26.48 4.22
C SER A 310 0.65 25.70 4.37
N TRP A 311 0.72 24.49 4.94
CA TRP A 311 -0.44 23.64 5.15
C TRP A 311 -1.47 24.31 6.06
N LYS A 312 -1.04 24.80 7.23
CA LYS A 312 -1.91 25.51 8.18
C LYS A 312 -2.66 26.64 7.48
N ARG A 313 -1.92 27.55 6.83
CA ARG A 313 -2.49 28.73 6.15
C ARG A 313 -3.45 28.36 5.02
N ASN A 314 -3.05 27.45 4.12
CA ASN A 314 -3.86 27.14 2.94
C ASN A 314 -5.12 26.33 3.32
N ILE A 315 -5.02 25.38 4.26
CA ILE A 315 -6.19 24.64 4.74
C ILE A 315 -7.16 25.56 5.49
N GLU A 316 -6.66 26.47 6.33
CA GLU A 316 -7.51 27.46 7.01
C GLU A 316 -8.25 28.35 6.01
N ASN A 317 -7.55 28.84 4.97
CA ASN A 317 -8.18 29.65 3.92
C ASN A 317 -9.26 28.88 3.15
N LEU A 318 -8.98 27.64 2.75
CA LEU A 318 -9.96 26.80 2.07
C LEU A 318 -11.17 26.51 2.96
N LEU A 319 -10.95 26.19 4.23
CA LEU A 319 -12.02 25.92 5.18
C LEU A 319 -12.92 27.14 5.42
N LEU A 320 -12.32 28.33 5.58
CA LEU A 320 -13.07 29.59 5.73
C LEU A 320 -13.87 29.92 4.46
N TYR A 321 -13.27 29.68 3.30
CA TYR A 321 -13.91 29.89 2.00
C TYR A 321 -15.13 28.99 1.81
N THR A 322 -14.97 27.68 2.01
CA THR A 322 -16.04 26.70 1.96
C THR A 322 -17.12 27.01 3.01
N GLU A 323 -16.76 27.27 4.26
CA GLU A 323 -17.75 27.59 5.30
C GLU A 323 -18.61 28.81 4.95
N LYS A 324 -18.00 29.84 4.36
CA LYS A 324 -18.72 31.06 3.93
C LYS A 324 -19.70 30.77 2.80
N ARG A 325 -19.37 29.85 1.89
CA ARG A 325 -20.24 29.43 0.79
C ARG A 325 -21.34 28.50 1.30
N PHE A 326 -21.01 27.54 2.14
CA PHE A 326 -21.93 26.57 2.72
C PHE A 326 -23.10 27.24 3.45
N LYS A 327 -22.83 28.31 4.22
CA LYS A 327 -23.86 29.09 4.94
C LYS A 327 -24.91 29.75 4.02
N LYS A 328 -24.64 29.87 2.73
CA LYS A 328 -25.55 30.49 1.75
C LYS A 328 -26.44 29.49 1.04
N LEU A 329 -26.27 28.19 1.33
CA LEU A 329 -27.04 27.16 0.68
C LEU A 329 -28.51 27.21 1.12
N PRO A 330 -29.45 27.06 0.18
CA PRO A 330 -30.87 27.28 0.44
C PRO A 330 -31.56 26.01 0.99
N TYR A 331 -31.11 25.49 2.14
CA TYR A 331 -31.55 24.21 2.72
C TYR A 331 -33.09 24.00 2.74
N LYS A 332 -33.86 25.05 3.06
CA LYS A 332 -35.33 24.97 3.21
C LYS A 332 -36.08 24.62 1.93
N ILE A 333 -35.51 24.90 0.76
CA ILE A 333 -36.14 24.67 -0.56
C ILE A 333 -35.51 23.50 -1.32
N MET A 334 -34.56 22.80 -0.71
CA MET A 334 -33.90 21.64 -1.31
C MET A 334 -34.85 20.43 -1.36
N LYS A 335 -34.63 19.55 -2.35
CA LYS A 335 -35.28 18.24 -2.42
C LYS A 335 -34.71 17.34 -1.31
N ASP A 336 -35.42 16.27 -0.94
CA ASP A 336 -35.00 15.42 0.18
C ASP A 336 -33.65 14.71 -0.07
N GLU A 337 -33.36 14.34 -1.32
CA GLU A 337 -32.05 13.80 -1.73
C GLU A 337 -30.91 14.82 -1.50
N ASP A 338 -31.17 16.08 -1.84
CA ASP A 338 -30.22 17.19 -1.64
C ASP A 338 -30.07 17.53 -0.15
N LYS A 339 -31.13 17.41 0.66
CA LYS A 339 -31.04 17.59 2.12
C LYS A 339 -30.17 16.54 2.77
N LYS A 340 -30.31 15.26 2.40
CA LYS A 340 -29.42 14.20 2.89
C LYS A 340 -27.96 14.49 2.52
N THR A 341 -27.72 14.91 1.27
CA THR A 341 -26.38 15.28 0.83
C THR A 341 -25.85 16.50 1.59
N TYR A 342 -26.70 17.50 1.89
CA TYR A 342 -26.36 18.63 2.73
C TYR A 342 -25.93 18.19 4.13
N GLU A 343 -26.66 17.27 4.76
CA GLU A 343 -26.31 16.72 6.08
C GLU A 343 -24.95 16.01 6.08
N ASP A 344 -24.66 15.24 5.02
CA ASP A 344 -23.35 14.61 4.82
C ASP A 344 -22.23 15.66 4.66
N MET A 345 -22.47 16.74 3.91
CA MET A 345 -21.51 17.83 3.74
C MET A 345 -21.32 18.67 5.01
N ASP A 346 -22.38 18.91 5.78
CA ASP A 346 -22.30 19.59 7.07
C ASP A 346 -21.51 18.76 8.09
N PHE A 347 -21.74 17.45 8.11
CA PHE A 347 -20.93 16.52 8.91
C PHE A 347 -19.44 16.61 8.52
N ASN A 348 -19.14 16.59 7.22
CA ASN A 348 -17.79 16.69 6.70
C ASN A 348 -17.10 18.02 7.03
N LEU A 349 -17.83 19.13 6.93
CA LEU A 349 -17.34 20.46 7.29
C LEU A 349 -17.03 20.54 8.79
N ASN A 350 -17.93 20.02 9.64
CA ASN A 350 -17.71 19.94 11.08
C ASN A 350 -16.53 19.03 11.45
N PHE A 351 -16.35 17.92 10.73
CA PHE A 351 -15.19 17.06 10.88
C PHE A 351 -13.88 17.80 10.56
N LEU A 352 -13.80 18.51 9.43
CA LEU A 352 -12.65 19.33 9.06
C LEU A 352 -12.30 20.39 10.12
N LYS A 353 -13.32 21.07 10.69
CA LYS A 353 -13.12 22.08 11.74
C LYS A 353 -12.49 21.49 13.01
N ARG A 354 -12.91 20.29 13.41
CA ARG A 354 -12.34 19.58 14.58
C ARG A 354 -10.95 19.01 14.29
N ALA A 355 -10.74 18.47 13.10
CA ALA A 355 -9.52 17.77 12.71
C ALA A 355 -8.39 18.66 12.17
N LYS A 356 -8.73 19.89 11.76
CA LYS A 356 -7.84 20.93 11.16
C LYS A 356 -7.15 20.55 9.86
N GLY A 357 -7.40 19.36 9.30
CA GLY A 357 -6.92 18.91 7.97
C GLY A 357 -5.41 18.66 7.81
N ILE A 358 -4.55 19.30 8.61
CA ILE A 358 -3.08 19.22 8.47
C ILE A 358 -2.49 17.84 8.71
N HIS A 359 -3.20 16.98 9.44
CA HIS A 359 -2.79 15.59 9.65
C HIS A 359 -2.89 14.76 8.36
N ASN A 360 -3.69 15.22 7.38
CA ASN A 360 -3.83 14.58 6.09
C ASN A 360 -4.36 15.58 5.05
N VAL A 361 -3.43 16.35 4.49
CA VAL A 361 -3.74 17.42 3.53
C VAL A 361 -4.50 16.91 2.31
N GLU A 362 -4.16 15.73 1.80
CA GLU A 362 -4.84 15.15 0.64
C GLU A 362 -6.30 14.83 0.94
N TYR A 363 -6.55 14.12 2.05
CA TYR A 363 -7.92 13.79 2.45
C TYR A 363 -8.72 15.05 2.77
N ALA A 364 -8.12 16.03 3.45
CA ALA A 364 -8.77 17.30 3.75
C ALA A 364 -9.22 18.03 2.47
N VAL A 365 -8.36 18.08 1.45
CA VAL A 365 -8.68 18.71 0.17
C VAL A 365 -9.72 17.91 -0.62
N LYS A 366 -9.70 16.58 -0.59
CA LYS A 366 -10.77 15.74 -1.18
C LYS A 366 -12.13 16.03 -0.56
N ILE A 367 -12.19 16.17 0.77
CA ILE A 367 -13.42 16.52 1.48
C ILE A 367 -13.90 17.92 1.09
N LEU A 368 -13.00 18.91 1.09
CA LEU A 368 -13.32 20.29 0.69
C LEU A 368 -13.83 20.37 -0.75
N ARG A 369 -13.22 19.61 -1.67
CA ARG A 369 -13.68 19.49 -3.06
C ARG A 369 -15.10 18.94 -3.13
N GLY A 370 -15.40 17.85 -2.43
CA GLY A 370 -16.75 17.28 -2.41
C GLY A 370 -17.81 18.26 -1.90
N ILE A 371 -17.48 19.06 -0.87
CA ILE A 371 -18.37 20.12 -0.37
C ILE A 371 -18.52 21.22 -1.42
N ASN A 372 -17.42 21.66 -2.04
CA ASN A 372 -17.44 22.72 -3.05
C ASN A 372 -18.24 22.32 -4.30
N ASP A 373 -18.09 21.08 -4.78
CA ASP A 373 -18.84 20.52 -5.90
C ASP A 373 -20.34 20.48 -5.60
N PHE A 374 -20.72 20.19 -4.35
CA PHE A 374 -22.11 20.28 -3.91
C PHE A 374 -22.62 21.73 -3.87
N GLU A 375 -21.82 22.66 -3.35
CA GLU A 375 -22.16 24.08 -3.30
C GLU A 375 -22.37 24.69 -4.71
N ASP A 376 -21.53 24.30 -5.66
CA ASP A 376 -21.56 24.79 -7.04
C ASP A 376 -22.90 24.48 -7.74
N LYS A 377 -23.58 23.39 -7.36
CA LYS A 377 -24.94 23.05 -7.84
C LYS A 377 -25.97 24.13 -7.52
N PHE A 378 -25.79 24.86 -6.42
CA PHE A 378 -26.77 25.84 -5.92
C PHE A 378 -26.32 27.29 -6.11
N LEU A 379 -25.01 27.56 -6.07
CA LEU A 379 -24.49 28.92 -6.08
C LEU A 379 -24.27 29.51 -7.49
N LYS A 380 -24.41 28.71 -8.57
CA LYS A 380 -24.33 29.15 -9.99
C LYS A 380 -23.15 30.10 -10.29
N GLY A 381 -21.98 29.86 -9.69
CA GLY A 381 -20.78 30.70 -9.89
C GLY A 381 -20.67 31.94 -9.00
N SER A 382 -21.68 32.24 -8.17
CA SER A 382 -21.57 33.28 -7.15
C SER A 382 -20.56 32.84 -6.08
N TYR A 383 -19.72 33.78 -5.63
CA TYR A 383 -18.70 33.55 -4.58
C TYR A 383 -17.54 32.61 -4.98
N LYS A 384 -17.24 32.47 -6.28
CA LYS A 384 -16.05 31.75 -6.75
C LYS A 384 -14.76 32.52 -6.45
N ASP A 385 -13.77 31.80 -5.95
CA ASP A 385 -12.39 32.26 -5.84
C ASP A 385 -11.54 31.28 -6.63
N ARG A 386 -11.22 31.66 -7.86
CA ARG A 386 -10.52 30.79 -8.82
C ARG A 386 -9.24 30.19 -8.22
N ARG A 387 -8.50 30.97 -7.42
CA ARG A 387 -7.24 30.49 -6.82
C ARG A 387 -7.51 29.39 -5.80
N LEU A 388 -8.53 29.55 -4.96
CA LEU A 388 -8.88 28.54 -3.94
C LEU A 388 -9.55 27.31 -4.56
N ASP A 389 -10.38 27.52 -5.59
CA ASP A 389 -10.97 26.44 -6.38
C ASP A 389 -9.88 25.58 -7.04
N ASP A 390 -8.84 26.20 -7.62
CA ASP A 390 -7.71 25.49 -8.21
C ASP A 390 -6.94 24.64 -7.19
N LEU A 391 -6.81 25.09 -5.94
CA LEU A 391 -6.17 24.30 -4.87
C LEU A 391 -6.97 23.04 -4.50
N MET A 392 -8.28 23.02 -4.73
CA MET A 392 -9.13 21.87 -4.47
C MET A 392 -9.13 20.83 -5.60
N ASN A 393 -8.69 21.22 -6.80
CA ASN A 393 -8.79 20.40 -8.00
C ASN A 393 -7.74 19.28 -8.13
N MET A 394 -6.94 19.01 -7.09
CA MET A 394 -5.90 17.95 -7.05
C MET A 394 -5.00 17.90 -8.29
N ASN A 395 -4.82 19.05 -8.94
CA ASN A 395 -4.01 19.23 -10.13
C ASN A 395 -2.66 19.85 -9.76
N THR A 396 -1.96 20.43 -10.73
CA THR A 396 -0.70 21.14 -10.55
C THR A 396 -0.70 22.11 -9.37
N SER A 397 -1.77 22.89 -9.18
CA SER A 397 -1.86 23.92 -8.12
C SER A 397 -1.82 23.31 -6.73
N TYR A 398 -2.52 22.19 -6.52
CA TYR A 398 -2.47 21.44 -5.27
C TYR A 398 -1.06 20.89 -5.02
N CYS A 399 -0.51 20.16 -5.98
CA CYS A 399 0.78 19.48 -5.86
C CYS A 399 1.92 20.46 -5.54
N THR A 400 1.93 21.61 -6.19
CA THR A 400 2.94 22.67 -5.99
C THR A 400 2.74 23.40 -4.67
N THR A 401 1.53 23.89 -4.39
CA THR A 401 1.24 24.74 -3.22
C THR A 401 1.40 24.00 -1.90
N PHE A 402 0.97 22.74 -1.84
CA PHE A 402 1.04 21.97 -0.61
C PHE A 402 2.39 21.28 -0.47
N CYS A 403 3.01 20.78 -1.53
CA CYS A 403 4.17 19.90 -1.39
C CYS A 403 5.39 20.40 -2.18
N HIS A 404 5.32 20.42 -3.51
CA HIS A 404 6.50 20.48 -4.37
C HIS A 404 7.22 21.84 -4.38
N ASN A 405 6.64 22.92 -3.86
CA ASN A 405 7.35 24.20 -3.72
C ASN A 405 8.40 24.21 -2.60
N TYR A 406 8.37 23.22 -1.71
CA TYR A 406 9.24 23.14 -0.52
C TYR A 406 10.27 22.02 -0.61
N ILE A 407 10.25 21.25 -1.70
CA ILE A 407 11.12 20.10 -1.94
C ILE A 407 12.13 20.52 -2.98
N LYS A 408 13.41 20.15 -2.80
CA LYS A 408 14.42 20.41 -3.82
C LYS A 408 14.05 19.60 -5.08
N LYS A 409 13.90 20.28 -6.20
CA LYS A 409 13.70 19.64 -7.50
C LYS A 409 15.06 19.56 -8.18
N ASP A 410 15.51 18.36 -8.50
CA ASP A 410 16.64 18.23 -9.39
C ASP A 410 16.24 18.79 -10.77
N SER A 411 17.08 19.66 -11.31
CA SER A 411 16.82 20.34 -12.57
C SER A 411 16.89 19.39 -13.77
N ILE A 412 17.58 18.26 -13.60
CA ILE A 412 17.76 17.18 -14.57
C ILE A 412 17.41 15.87 -13.86
N LEU A 413 16.53 15.08 -14.44
CA LEU A 413 16.07 13.77 -13.95
C LEU A 413 16.35 12.71 -15.01
N ASP A 414 16.58 11.46 -14.63
CA ASP A 414 16.57 10.37 -15.60
C ASP A 414 15.12 10.01 -15.99
N TYR A 415 14.85 9.99 -17.28
CA TYR A 415 13.60 9.47 -17.84
C TYR A 415 13.92 8.43 -18.91
N LYS A 416 13.72 7.14 -18.58
CA LYS A 416 13.97 6.00 -19.47
C LYS A 416 15.39 6.01 -20.06
N GLY A 417 16.40 6.38 -19.27
CA GLY A 417 17.80 6.43 -19.70
C GLY A 417 18.21 7.73 -20.41
N ASN A 418 17.33 8.75 -20.43
CA ASN A 418 17.64 10.06 -20.99
C ASN A 418 17.62 11.15 -19.91
N ASP A 419 18.57 12.07 -19.99
CA ASP A 419 18.61 13.27 -19.14
C ASP A 419 17.44 14.20 -19.50
N PHE A 420 16.45 14.25 -18.61
CA PHE A 420 15.26 15.07 -18.74
C PHE A 420 15.40 16.37 -17.94
N PRO A 421 15.53 17.55 -18.60
CA PRO A 421 15.63 18.83 -17.92
C PRO A 421 14.25 19.28 -17.41
N HIS A 422 13.81 18.69 -16.30
CA HIS A 422 12.47 18.86 -15.71
C HIS A 422 12.12 20.32 -15.47
N GLU A 423 13.07 21.13 -14.98
CA GLU A 423 12.81 22.55 -14.69
C GLU A 423 12.49 23.39 -15.93
N LYS A 424 13.15 23.12 -17.07
CA LYS A 424 12.86 23.83 -18.33
C LYS A 424 11.43 23.54 -18.80
N HIS A 425 10.99 22.29 -18.69
CA HIS A 425 9.67 21.86 -19.17
C HIS A 425 8.53 22.58 -18.46
N PHE A 426 8.59 22.74 -17.13
CA PHE A 426 7.53 23.46 -16.41
C PHE A 426 7.76 24.98 -16.34
N LYS A 427 8.99 25.47 -16.13
CA LYS A 427 9.23 26.93 -15.97
C LYS A 427 9.34 27.68 -17.29
N LYS A 428 10.02 27.12 -18.30
CA LYS A 428 10.28 27.80 -19.57
C LYS A 428 9.19 27.50 -20.59
N PHE A 429 8.77 26.24 -20.70
CA PHE A 429 7.79 25.82 -21.70
C PHE A 429 6.34 25.77 -21.18
N GLY A 430 6.14 26.00 -19.88
CA GLY A 430 4.81 26.14 -19.28
C GLY A 430 3.96 24.87 -19.29
N LEU A 431 4.59 23.69 -19.31
CA LEU A 431 3.87 22.42 -19.17
C LEU A 431 3.31 22.26 -17.76
N GLU A 432 2.11 21.72 -17.68
CA GLU A 432 1.45 21.37 -16.44
C GLU A 432 1.99 20.04 -15.91
N CYS A 433 2.00 19.87 -14.57
CA CYS A 433 2.47 18.61 -13.97
C CYS A 433 1.68 17.40 -14.48
N THR A 434 0.38 17.59 -14.74
CA THR A 434 -0.55 16.55 -15.19
C THR A 434 -0.39 16.18 -16.66
N ASP A 435 0.39 16.93 -17.43
CA ASP A 435 0.74 16.56 -18.81
C ASP A 435 1.67 15.34 -18.81
N CYS A 436 2.44 15.15 -17.74
CA CYS A 436 3.41 14.07 -17.62
C CYS A 436 3.13 13.10 -16.47
N HIS A 437 2.43 13.55 -15.43
CA HIS A 437 2.20 12.77 -14.21
C HIS A 437 0.72 12.51 -13.96
N SER A 438 0.45 11.35 -13.36
CA SER A 438 -0.88 11.00 -12.88
C SER A 438 -1.34 11.98 -11.80
N SER A 439 -2.53 12.54 -11.97
CA SER A 439 -3.21 13.34 -10.93
C SER A 439 -3.78 12.48 -9.80
N GLN A 440 -3.85 11.15 -10.00
CA GLN A 440 -4.43 10.21 -9.04
C GLN A 440 -3.38 9.40 -8.29
N LYS A 441 -2.28 9.01 -8.94
CA LYS A 441 -1.19 8.24 -8.31
C LYS A 441 0.09 9.04 -8.28
N HIS A 442 0.55 9.32 -7.07
CA HIS A 442 1.80 10.05 -6.88
C HIS A 442 3.02 9.25 -7.39
N LYS A 443 3.95 9.97 -8.04
CA LYS A 443 5.15 9.44 -8.73
C LYS A 443 4.87 8.58 -9.97
N GLU A 444 3.61 8.37 -10.35
CA GLU A 444 3.30 7.71 -11.62
C GLU A 444 3.47 8.72 -12.76
N THR A 445 4.33 8.37 -13.71
CA THR A 445 4.54 9.11 -14.96
C THR A 445 3.69 8.45 -16.04
N THR A 446 2.86 9.24 -16.72
CA THR A 446 1.88 8.76 -17.70
C THR A 446 2.29 9.04 -19.14
N ILE A 447 3.23 9.96 -19.36
CA ILE A 447 3.66 10.36 -20.71
C ILE A 447 4.36 9.23 -21.47
N SER A 448 4.06 9.06 -22.75
CA SER A 448 4.70 8.12 -23.67
C SER A 448 5.90 8.74 -24.40
N TYR A 449 6.67 7.93 -25.11
CA TYR A 449 7.78 8.46 -25.91
C TYR A 449 7.25 9.25 -27.12
N GLU A 450 6.15 8.77 -27.71
CA GLU A 450 5.46 9.41 -28.84
C GLU A 450 4.95 10.81 -28.45
N GLU A 451 4.42 10.97 -27.23
CA GLU A 451 3.99 12.27 -26.70
C GLU A 451 5.17 13.22 -26.45
N CYS A 452 6.35 12.71 -26.10
CA CYS A 452 7.58 13.50 -26.06
C CYS A 452 8.02 13.92 -27.47
N ALA A 453 8.01 12.98 -28.43
CA ALA A 453 8.40 13.22 -29.83
C ALA A 453 7.49 14.22 -30.55
N ALA A 454 6.22 14.32 -30.14
CA ALA A 454 5.31 15.36 -30.64
C ALA A 454 5.81 16.80 -30.36
N CYS A 455 6.70 16.99 -29.37
CA CYS A 455 7.34 18.27 -29.07
C CYS A 455 8.84 18.31 -29.37
N HIS A 456 9.52 17.16 -29.48
CA HIS A 456 10.95 17.02 -29.76
C HIS A 456 11.11 16.35 -31.13
N HIS A 457 11.59 17.11 -32.12
CA HIS A 457 11.40 16.87 -33.56
C HIS A 457 11.53 15.43 -34.08
N SER A 458 10.51 15.04 -34.86
CA SER A 458 10.55 14.10 -35.98
C SER A 458 9.48 14.44 -37.05
N ASP A 459 8.94 15.66 -37.06
CA ASP A 459 7.74 16.10 -37.79
C ASP A 459 7.96 17.48 -38.44
N ASP A 460 7.45 17.66 -39.66
CA ASP A 460 7.55 18.87 -40.49
C ASP A 460 6.62 20.01 -40.02
N GLU A 461 5.64 19.73 -39.13
CA GLU A 461 4.67 20.71 -38.61
C GLU A 461 5.05 21.33 -37.24
N ALA A 462 6.29 21.15 -36.79
CA ALA A 462 6.73 21.63 -35.48
C ALA A 462 6.58 23.15 -35.28
N ASN A 463 6.00 23.56 -34.15
CA ASN A 463 5.83 24.96 -33.78
C ASN A 463 7.13 25.58 -33.22
N CYS A 464 8.03 25.95 -34.13
CA CYS A 464 9.42 26.40 -33.85
C CYS A 464 9.52 27.46 -32.74
N LYS A 465 8.57 28.41 -32.67
CA LYS A 465 8.56 29.50 -31.68
C LYS A 465 8.42 29.04 -30.22
N ARG A 466 7.95 27.80 -30.00
CA ARG A 466 7.80 27.23 -28.65
C ARG A 466 9.16 26.86 -28.04
N CYS A 467 10.13 26.48 -28.88
CA CYS A 467 11.46 26.05 -28.45
C CYS A 467 12.54 27.10 -28.75
N HIS A 468 12.45 27.78 -29.90
CA HIS A 468 13.34 28.87 -30.35
C HIS A 468 12.72 30.24 -30.07
N PHE A 469 12.42 30.51 -28.80
CA PHE A 469 11.71 31.73 -28.40
C PHE A 469 12.50 33.00 -28.73
N ASP A 470 13.81 32.98 -28.49
CA ASP A 470 14.66 34.17 -28.64
C ASP A 470 14.83 34.51 -30.13
N GLU A 471 15.07 33.49 -30.96
CA GLU A 471 15.15 33.60 -32.43
C GLU A 471 13.82 34.02 -33.03
N ALA A 472 12.70 33.43 -32.59
CA ALA A 472 11.36 33.82 -33.04
C ALA A 472 11.00 35.24 -32.60
N THR A 473 11.41 35.66 -31.40
CA THR A 473 11.18 37.03 -30.92
C THR A 473 11.91 38.03 -31.79
N LEU A 474 13.16 37.75 -32.18
CA LEU A 474 13.93 38.58 -33.09
C LEU A 474 13.32 38.59 -34.50
N TYR A 475 13.02 37.41 -35.07
CA TYR A 475 12.51 37.26 -36.43
C TYR A 475 11.12 37.87 -36.63
N PHE A 476 10.17 37.61 -35.74
CA PHE A 476 8.81 38.15 -35.82
C PHE A 476 8.65 39.52 -35.16
N GLY A 477 9.73 40.09 -34.59
CA GLY A 477 9.70 41.38 -33.91
C GLY A 477 8.74 41.43 -32.71
N LEU A 478 8.53 40.31 -32.02
CA LEU A 478 7.54 40.19 -30.95
C LEU A 478 7.81 41.21 -29.84
N LYS A 479 6.75 41.81 -29.30
CA LYS A 479 6.81 42.96 -28.40
C LYS A 479 7.69 42.69 -27.18
N GLN A 480 8.88 43.32 -27.15
CA GLN A 480 9.69 43.42 -25.94
C GLN A 480 9.22 44.60 -25.08
N LYS A 481 9.45 44.50 -23.77
CA LYS A 481 8.87 45.37 -22.73
C LYS A 481 9.14 46.87 -22.96
N ASP A 482 10.18 47.21 -23.73
CA ASP A 482 10.68 48.58 -23.93
C ASP A 482 10.69 49.03 -25.41
N LEU A 483 10.12 48.26 -26.35
CA LEU A 483 10.06 48.64 -27.77
C LEU A 483 8.67 49.17 -28.16
N PRO A 484 8.59 50.36 -28.81
CA PRO A 484 7.32 51.06 -29.04
C PRO A 484 6.45 50.45 -30.15
N LYS A 485 7.00 49.60 -31.04
CA LYS A 485 6.27 48.92 -32.11
C LYS A 485 6.87 47.55 -32.42
N ILE A 486 6.02 46.62 -32.84
CA ILE A 486 6.40 45.32 -33.42
C ILE A 486 6.90 45.60 -34.84
N VAL A 487 8.18 45.31 -35.11
CA VAL A 487 8.77 45.42 -36.44
C VAL A 487 9.37 44.06 -36.77
N PRO A 488 8.66 43.20 -37.52
CA PRO A 488 9.21 41.92 -37.96
C PRO A 488 10.37 42.12 -38.94
N ASP A 489 11.21 41.10 -39.06
CA ASP A 489 12.19 41.03 -40.15
C ASP A 489 11.49 41.08 -41.52
N VAL A 490 12.21 41.53 -42.55
CA VAL A 490 11.67 41.62 -43.92
C VAL A 490 11.16 40.28 -44.45
N MET A 491 11.84 39.18 -44.12
CA MET A 491 11.43 37.83 -44.52
C MET A 491 10.19 37.37 -43.75
N ALA A 492 10.12 37.70 -42.46
CA ALA A 492 8.94 37.43 -41.63
C ALA A 492 7.72 38.23 -42.12
N ALA A 493 7.91 39.49 -42.54
CA ALA A 493 6.87 40.33 -43.13
C ALA A 493 6.37 39.80 -44.49
N SER A 494 7.21 39.06 -45.20
CA SER A 494 6.90 38.37 -46.47
C SER A 494 6.38 36.94 -46.27
N GLU A 495 5.94 36.58 -45.06
CA GLU A 495 5.35 35.28 -44.72
C GLU A 495 6.29 34.06 -44.88
N VAL A 496 7.61 34.27 -44.95
CA VAL A 496 8.59 33.18 -44.97
C VAL A 496 8.63 32.49 -43.60
N ARG A 497 8.36 31.19 -43.58
CA ARG A 497 8.30 30.37 -42.35
C ARG A 497 9.70 29.86 -41.98
N CYS A 498 9.89 29.54 -40.71
CA CYS A 498 11.16 29.00 -40.21
C CYS A 498 11.62 27.76 -40.98
N ASN A 499 10.70 26.85 -41.35
CA ASN A 499 11.01 25.60 -42.04
C ASN A 499 11.31 25.79 -43.54
N ASP A 500 11.02 26.97 -44.09
CA ASP A 500 11.39 27.30 -45.46
C ASP A 500 12.91 27.50 -45.56
N CYS A 501 13.55 27.94 -44.46
CA CYS A 501 15.00 28.07 -44.33
C CYS A 501 15.66 26.95 -43.52
N HIS A 502 14.99 26.39 -42.51
CA HIS A 502 15.58 25.41 -41.59
C HIS A 502 14.99 24.01 -41.74
N LEU A 503 15.83 22.98 -41.61
CA LEU A 503 15.39 21.59 -41.51
C LEU A 503 15.15 21.21 -40.05
N PRO A 504 14.01 20.60 -39.68
CA PRO A 504 13.76 20.15 -38.31
C PRO A 504 14.39 18.77 -38.04
N THR A 505 15.72 18.68 -38.11
CA THR A 505 16.50 17.46 -37.79
C THR A 505 17.55 17.73 -36.72
N GLU A 506 18.05 16.67 -36.06
CA GLU A 506 19.02 16.76 -34.94
C GLU A 506 20.32 17.51 -35.29
N ASP A 507 20.69 17.57 -36.58
CA ASP A 507 21.92 18.21 -37.07
C ASP A 507 21.69 19.58 -37.73
N SER A 508 20.51 20.19 -37.55
CA SER A 508 20.18 21.46 -38.20
C SER A 508 21.14 22.59 -37.80
N SER A 509 22.05 22.87 -38.71
CA SER A 509 23.11 23.85 -38.55
C SER A 509 22.75 25.14 -39.29
N SER A 510 23.34 26.27 -38.88
CA SER A 510 23.24 27.53 -39.66
C SER A 510 23.66 27.35 -41.13
N THR A 511 24.48 26.33 -41.42
CA THR A 511 24.96 25.99 -42.76
C THR A 511 23.90 25.34 -43.65
N ASP A 512 22.91 24.61 -43.10
CA ASP A 512 21.83 24.01 -43.91
C ASP A 512 20.89 25.08 -44.48
N ALA A 513 20.68 26.16 -43.71
CA ALA A 513 19.84 27.27 -44.13
C ALA A 513 20.40 28.06 -45.33
N ILE A 514 21.73 28.14 -45.45
CA ILE A 514 22.41 28.85 -46.55
C ILE A 514 22.08 28.22 -47.89
N SER A 515 22.03 26.88 -47.94
CA SER A 515 21.74 26.16 -49.18
C SER A 515 20.31 26.40 -49.69
N ARG A 516 19.39 26.78 -48.80
CA ARG A 516 17.97 27.03 -49.11
C ARG A 516 17.67 28.45 -49.56
N CYS A 517 18.59 29.40 -49.35
CA CYS A 517 18.43 30.78 -49.84
C CYS A 517 18.23 30.81 -51.36
N GLU A 518 18.84 29.88 -52.11
CA GLU A 518 18.70 29.78 -53.57
C GLU A 518 17.29 29.41 -54.05
N ASN A 519 16.45 28.88 -53.17
CA ASN A 519 15.06 28.59 -53.54
C ASN A 519 14.24 29.86 -53.76
N CYS A 520 14.72 31.01 -53.26
CA CYS A 520 14.03 32.29 -53.35
C CYS A 520 14.92 33.45 -53.85
N HIS A 521 16.24 33.27 -53.91
CA HIS A 521 17.22 34.29 -54.28
C HIS A 521 18.28 33.76 -55.26
N ASP A 522 18.97 34.65 -55.97
CA ASP A 522 20.06 34.29 -56.89
C ASP A 522 21.28 33.70 -56.16
N GLU A 523 22.11 32.91 -56.86
CA GLU A 523 23.26 32.16 -56.28
C GLU A 523 24.20 33.04 -55.44
N ASN A 524 24.36 34.32 -55.81
CA ASN A 524 25.22 35.28 -55.10
C ASN A 524 24.76 35.58 -53.66
N TYR A 525 23.51 35.26 -53.29
CA TYR A 525 22.99 35.46 -51.92
C TYR A 525 23.50 34.40 -50.94
N LYS A 526 24.12 33.30 -51.40
CA LYS A 526 24.73 32.28 -50.53
C LYS A 526 25.86 32.82 -49.64
N GLU A 527 26.52 33.89 -50.06
CA GLU A 527 27.67 34.46 -49.35
C GLU A 527 27.22 35.36 -48.18
N MET A 528 26.05 36.02 -48.29
CA MET A 528 25.59 36.97 -47.26
C MET A 528 25.41 36.36 -45.86
N PRO A 529 24.79 35.18 -45.67
CA PRO A 529 24.67 34.59 -44.34
C PRO A 529 26.02 34.20 -43.73
N GLN A 530 27.06 33.97 -44.55
CA GLN A 530 28.42 33.72 -44.04
C GLN A 530 29.05 35.00 -43.49
N GLU A 531 28.75 36.15 -44.10
CA GLU A 531 29.21 37.46 -43.66
C GLU A 531 28.52 37.95 -42.38
N TRP A 532 27.32 37.43 -42.07
CA TRP A 532 26.55 37.81 -40.88
C TRP A 532 26.89 36.99 -39.63
N LYS A 533 27.81 36.01 -39.72
CA LYS A 533 28.33 35.31 -38.54
C LYS A 533 29.27 36.24 -37.77
N ILE A 534 28.75 36.88 -36.71
CA ILE A 534 29.50 37.72 -35.77
C ILE A 534 30.28 36.86 -34.78
#